data_AF-A0A527G0V3-F1
#
_entry.id   AF-A0A527G0V3-F1
#
_cell.length_a   1.000
_cell.length_b   1.000
_cell.length_c   1.000
_cell.angle_alpha   90.00
_cell.angle_beta   90.00
_cell.angle_gamma   90.00
#
_symmetry.space_group_name_H-M   'P 1'
#
loop_
_entity.id
_entity.type
_entity.pdbx_description
1 polymer ?
#
loop_
_entity_poly.entity_id
_entity_poly.type
_entity_poly.pdbx_seq_one_letter_code
_entity_poly.pdbx_strand_id
1 'polypeptide(L)'
;PLRDLFGDLRNEFAAEAKQRGLTWRVVDSGLCVDSDPMMLKRILNNLVSNAFRYTKQGGVLLGCRRRGACVEIQVLDSGPGIPADQQGMVFEEFVQL
;
A
#
# COMPACT_ATOMS: atom_id res chain seq x y z
N PRO A 1 16.12 -5.54 0.14
CA PRO A 1 16.02 -4.23 -0.54
C PRO A 1 14.55 -3.88 -0.79
N LEU A 2 14.15 -2.60 -0.78
CA LEU A 2 12.75 -2.26 -1.10
C LEU A 2 12.40 -2.52 -2.56
N ARG A 3 13.39 -2.51 -3.46
CA ARG A 3 13.21 -2.85 -4.88
C ARG A 3 12.49 -4.18 -5.09
N ASP A 4 12.98 -5.23 -4.45
CA ASP A 4 12.48 -6.59 -4.68
C ASP A 4 11.05 -6.73 -4.14
N LEU A 5 10.82 -6.24 -2.92
CA LEU A 5 9.50 -6.22 -2.29
C LEU A 5 8.47 -5.41 -3.10
N PHE A 6 8.86 -4.25 -3.63
CA PHE A 6 7.98 -3.43 -4.46
C PHE A 6 7.73 -4.09 -5.82
N GLY A 7 8.71 -4.81 -6.38
CA GLY A 7 8.57 -5.60 -7.59
C GLY A 7 7.56 -6.75 -7.41
N ASP A 8 7.65 -7.47 -6.29
CA ASP A 8 6.67 -8.51 -5.94
C ASP A 8 5.25 -7.95 -5.89
N LEU A 9 5.04 -6.87 -5.12
CA LEU A 9 3.72 -6.23 -4.96
C LEU A 9 3.20 -5.65 -6.28
N ARG A 10 4.10 -5.11 -7.13
CA ARG A 10 3.74 -4.65 -8.47
C ARG A 10 3.08 -5.77 -9.27
N ASN A 11 3.71 -6.94 -9.28
CA ASN A 11 3.25 -8.09 -10.06
C ASN A 11 1.99 -8.73 -9.46
N GLU A 12 1.94 -8.86 -8.14
CA GLU A 12 0.83 -9.47 -7.40
C GLU A 12 -0.51 -8.76 -7.67
N PHE A 13 -0.53 -7.42 -7.64
CA PHE A 13 -1.76 -6.63 -7.83
C PHE A 13 -2.02 -6.19 -9.27
N ALA A 14 -1.12 -6.46 -10.22
CA ALA A 14 -1.29 -6.05 -11.62
C ALA A 14 -2.55 -6.66 -12.27
N ALA A 15 -2.85 -7.93 -11.97
CA ALA A 15 -4.02 -8.62 -12.50
C ALA A 15 -5.33 -8.02 -11.96
N GLU A 16 -5.41 -7.78 -10.64
CA GLU A 16 -6.58 -7.18 -10.00
C GLU A 16 -6.84 -5.76 -10.51
N ALA A 17 -5.79 -4.94 -10.64
CA ALA A 17 -5.87 -3.61 -11.20
C ALA A 17 -6.45 -3.61 -12.62
N LYS A 18 -5.93 -4.50 -13.47
CA LYS A 18 -6.42 -4.67 -14.85
C LYS A 18 -7.88 -5.12 -14.87
N GLN A 19 -8.25 -6.09 -14.03
CA GLN A 19 -9.62 -6.62 -13.95
C GLN A 19 -10.62 -5.54 -13.51
N ARG A 20 -10.22 -4.64 -12.60
CA ARG A 20 -11.07 -3.55 -12.10
C ARG A 20 -10.96 -2.25 -12.89
N GLY A 21 -10.09 -2.17 -13.90
CA GLY A 21 -9.85 -0.94 -14.64
C GLY A 21 -9.22 0.18 -13.80
N LEU A 22 -8.49 -0.16 -12.75
CA LEU A 22 -7.82 0.80 -11.87
C LEU A 22 -6.37 1.02 -12.32
N THR A 23 -5.87 2.24 -12.13
CA THR A 23 -4.44 2.52 -12.29
C THR A 23 -3.69 1.93 -11.11
N TRP A 24 -2.66 1.13 -11.38
CA TRP A 24 -1.73 0.63 -10.37
C TRP A 24 -0.33 1.10 -10.68
N ARG A 25 0.24 1.91 -9.79
CA ARG A 25 1.58 2.46 -9.96
C ARG A 25 2.43 2.11 -8.75
N VAL A 26 3.59 1.51 -9.00
CA VAL A 26 4.61 1.30 -7.97
C VAL A 26 5.85 2.08 -8.37
N VAL A 27 6.28 3.02 -7.55
CA VAL A 27 7.49 3.81 -7.78
C VAL A 27 8.70 2.99 -7.36
N ASP A 28 9.63 2.78 -8.28
CA ASP A 28 10.88 2.05 -7.98
C ASP A 28 11.68 2.76 -6.88
N SER A 29 12.32 1.97 -6.03
CA SER A 29 13.19 2.47 -4.97
C SER A 29 14.45 1.64 -4.83
N GLY A 30 15.59 2.32 -4.74
CA GLY A 30 16.89 1.71 -4.42
C GLY A 30 17.19 1.67 -2.92
N LEU A 31 16.26 2.10 -2.07
CA LEU A 31 16.47 2.15 -0.62
C LEU A 31 16.45 0.74 -0.01
N CYS A 32 17.24 0.58 1.05
CA CYS A 32 17.22 -0.60 1.91
C CYS A 32 16.75 -0.19 3.30
N VAL A 33 16.03 -1.09 3.96
CA VAL A 33 15.55 -0.93 5.33
C VAL A 33 15.96 -2.17 6.12
N ASP A 34 16.23 -1.97 7.41
CA ASP A 34 16.47 -3.05 8.36
C ASP A 34 15.13 -3.40 9.03
N SER A 35 14.58 -4.56 8.70
CA SER A 35 13.24 -4.99 9.10
C SER A 35 13.05 -6.49 8.85
N ASP A 36 12.05 -7.10 9.48
CA ASP A 36 11.58 -8.43 9.06
C ASP A 36 10.85 -8.33 7.70
N PRO A 37 11.37 -8.99 6.64
CA PRO A 37 10.83 -8.87 5.29
C PRO A 37 9.43 -9.48 5.16
N MET A 38 9.11 -10.52 5.92
CA MET A 38 7.82 -11.20 5.86
C MET A 38 6.73 -10.37 6.54
N MET A 39 7.04 -9.78 7.70
CA MET A 39 6.14 -8.85 8.38
C MET A 39 5.91 -7.58 7.56
N LEU A 40 6.98 -6.99 6.99
CA LEU A 40 6.85 -5.81 6.14
C LEU A 40 5.97 -6.10 4.92
N LYS A 41 6.19 -7.24 4.24
CA LYS A 41 5.34 -7.67 3.12
C LYS A 41 3.88 -7.84 3.55
N ARG A 42 3.63 -8.44 4.71
CA ARG A 42 2.27 -8.63 5.26
C ARG A 42 1.56 -7.30 5.50
N ILE A 43 2.24 -6.33 6.09
CA ILE A 43 1.70 -4.98 6.33
C ILE A 43 1.34 -4.33 4.99
N LEU A 44 2.27 -4.31 4.04
CA LEU A 44 2.03 -3.69 2.74
C LEU A 44 0.91 -4.38 1.95
N ASN A 45 0.84 -5.71 1.98
CA ASN A 45 -0.25 -6.45 1.37
C ASN A 45 -1.61 -6.06 1.95
N ASN A 46 -1.70 -5.91 3.28
CA ASN A 46 -2.94 -5.47 3.91
C ASN A 46 -3.36 -4.06 3.45
N LEU A 47 -2.42 -3.11 3.48
CA LEU A 47 -2.70 -1.73 3.07
C LEU A 47 -3.08 -1.63 1.59
N VAL A 48 -2.35 -2.31 0.71
CA VAL A 48 -2.64 -2.32 -0.74
C VAL A 48 -3.96 -3.03 -1.02
N SER A 49 -4.25 -4.16 -0.38
CA SER A 49 -5.55 -4.84 -0.51
C SER A 49 -6.71 -3.95 -0.10
N ASN A 50 -6.57 -3.19 1.00
CA ASN A 50 -7.57 -2.22 1.42
C ASN A 50 -7.75 -1.11 0.38
N ALA A 51 -6.66 -0.53 -0.12
CA ALA A 51 -6.71 0.47 -1.17
C ALA A 51 -7.48 -0.01 -2.41
N PHE A 52 -7.21 -1.23 -2.89
CA PHE A 52 -7.95 -1.83 -4.00
C PHE A 52 -9.42 -2.11 -3.67
N ARG A 53 -9.73 -2.54 -2.45
CA ARG A 53 -11.10 -2.82 -1.99
C ARG A 53 -11.98 -1.57 -2.04
N TYR A 54 -11.45 -0.44 -1.57
CA TYR A 54 -12.19 0.80 -1.39
C TYR A 54 -12.10 1.76 -2.58
N THR A 55 -11.11 1.64 -3.46
CA THR A 55 -11.04 2.41 -4.72
C THR A 55 -11.94 1.79 -5.79
N LYS A 56 -13.00 2.51 -6.20
CA LYS A 56 -13.91 2.06 -7.29
C LYS A 56 -13.53 2.61 -8.66
N GLN A 57 -12.91 3.79 -8.69
CA GLN A 57 -12.43 4.48 -9.89
C GLN A 57 -11.12 5.20 -9.55
N GLY A 58 -10.28 5.46 -10.55
CA GLY A 58 -8.97 6.09 -10.34
C GLY A 58 -7.85 5.05 -10.21
N GLY A 59 -7.13 5.05 -9.09
CA GLY A 59 -6.01 4.14 -8.87
C GLY A 59 -5.37 4.18 -7.50
N VAL A 60 -4.35 3.32 -7.37
CA VAL A 60 -3.52 3.14 -6.18
C VAL A 60 -2.05 3.36 -6.55
N LEU A 61 -1.30 4.01 -5.66
CA LEU A 61 0.11 4.32 -5.77
C LEU A 61 0.86 3.75 -4.56
N LEU A 62 1.87 2.92 -4.81
CA LEU A 62 2.85 2.51 -3.81
C LEU A 62 4.18 3.21 -4.10
N GLY A 63 4.77 3.81 -3.07
CA GLY A 63 6.09 4.41 -3.18
C GLY A 63 6.74 4.59 -1.82
N CYS A 64 7.96 5.08 -1.82
CA CYS A 64 8.62 5.46 -0.58
C CYS A 64 9.57 6.64 -0.79
N ARG A 65 9.93 7.28 0.32
CA ARG A 65 10.88 8.40 0.36
C ARG A 65 11.71 8.33 1.63
N ARG A 66 12.97 8.76 1.54
CA ARG A 66 13.83 8.88 2.72
C ARG A 66 13.40 10.09 3.55
N ARG A 67 13.30 9.91 4.87
CA ARG A 67 13.01 10.95 5.87
C ARG A 67 14.05 10.86 6.98
N GLY A 68 15.15 11.60 6.83
CA GLY A 68 16.27 11.55 7.75
C GLY A 68 16.91 10.15 7.81
N ALA A 69 16.84 9.52 8.99
CA ALA A 69 17.32 8.16 9.23
C ALA A 69 16.30 7.08 8.86
N CYS A 70 15.04 7.44 8.61
CA CYS A 70 13.96 6.50 8.33
C CYS A 70 13.57 6.51 6.85
N VAL A 71 12.80 5.50 6.44
CA VAL A 71 12.11 5.45 5.16
C VAL A 71 10.61 5.49 5.41
N GLU A 72 9.94 6.44 4.77
CA GLU A 72 8.49 6.56 4.76
C GLU A 72 7.95 5.82 3.53
N ILE A 73 7.26 4.71 3.76
CA ILE A 73 6.54 3.96 2.71
C ILE A 73 5.09 4.41 2.71
N GLN A 74 4.54 4.67 1.53
CA GLN A 74 3.19 5.20 1.37
C GLN A 74 2.41 4.38 0.37
N VAL A 75 1.17 4.06 0.76
CA VAL A 75 0.12 3.54 -0.11
C VAL A 75 -0.91 4.65 -0.20
N LEU A 76 -1.09 5.22 -1.40
CA LEU A 76 -2.09 6.25 -1.65
C LEU A 76 -3.14 5.66 -2.58
N ASP A 77 -4.40 5.93 -2.29
CA ASP A 77 -5.52 5.53 -3.12
C ASP A 77 -6.46 6.71 -3.38
N SER A 78 -7.38 6.53 -4.31
CA SER A 78 -8.37 7.55 -4.71
C SER A 78 -9.79 7.17 -4.32
N GLY A 79 -9.93 6.23 -3.38
CA GLY A 79 -11.19 5.86 -2.78
C GLY A 79 -11.76 6.98 -1.88
N PRO A 80 -12.89 6.69 -1.20
CA PRO A 80 -13.61 7.69 -0.39
C PRO A 80 -12.84 8.18 0.84
N GLY A 81 -11.68 7.58 1.15
CA GLY A 81 -10.94 7.82 2.39
C GLY A 81 -11.67 7.24 3.61
N ILE A 82 -11.12 7.55 4.79
CA ILE A 82 -11.71 7.18 6.07
C ILE A 82 -12.26 8.45 6.73
N PRO A 83 -13.54 8.49 7.13
CA PRO A 83 -14.12 9.59 7.90
C PRO A 83 -13.27 9.93 9.13
N ALA A 84 -13.10 11.22 9.45
CA ALA A 84 -12.17 11.66 10.51
C ALA A 84 -12.49 11.06 11.90
N ASP A 85 -13.77 10.84 12.19
CA ASP A 85 -14.29 10.19 13.39
C ASP A 85 -14.02 8.68 13.44
N GLN A 86 -13.65 8.06 12.30
CA GLN A 86 -13.37 6.63 12.18
C GLN A 86 -11.88 6.31 12.01
N GLN A 87 -11.02 7.32 11.82
CA GLN A 87 -9.57 7.13 11.60
C GLN A 87 -8.85 6.47 12.78
N GLY A 88 -9.34 6.63 14.01
CA GLY A 88 -8.77 5.94 15.17
C GLY A 88 -9.10 4.44 15.22
N MET A 89 -10.27 4.06 14.72
CA MET A 89 -10.81 2.70 14.85
C MET A 89 -10.24 1.71 13.83
N VAL A 90 -9.66 2.18 12.72
CA VAL A 90 -9.10 1.28 11.68
C VAL A 90 -7.88 0.47 12.14
N PHE A 91 -7.32 0.83 13.29
CA PHE A 91 -6.21 0.11 13.92
C PHE A 91 -6.66 -0.79 15.07
N GLU A 92 -7.94 -0.81 15.42
CA GLU A 92 -8.50 -1.73 16.41
C GLU A 92 -8.72 -3.11 15.79
N GLU A 93 -8.39 -4.16 16.54
CA GLU A 93 -8.65 -5.52 16.10
C GLU A 93 -10.17 -5.74 15.90
N PHE A 94 -10.53 -6.45 14.82
CA PHE A 94 -11.90 -6.84 14.47
C PHE A 94 -12.85 -5.73 13.99
N VAL A 95 -12.37 -4.50 13.76
CA VAL A 95 -13.18 -3.43 13.14
C VAL A 95 -13.18 -3.52 11.62
N GLN A 96 -14.37 -3.55 11.02
CA GLN A 96 -14.58 -3.48 9.58
C GLN A 96 -15.49 -2.28 9.27
N LEU A 97 -14.92 -1.22 8.67
CA LEU A 97 -15.64 -0.03 8.22
C LEU A 97 -16.27 -0.26 6.83
#